data_AF-A0A7X0SE62-F1
#
_entry.id   AF-A0A7X0SE62-F1
#
_cell.length_a   1.000
_cell.length_b   1.000
_cell.length_c   1.000
_cell.angle_alpha   90.00
_cell.angle_beta   90.00
_cell.angle_gamma   90.00
#
_symmetry.space_group_name_H-M   'P 1'
#
loop_
_entity.id
_entity.type
_entity.pdbx_description
1 polymer ?
#
loop_
_entity_poly.entity_id
_entity_poly.type
_entity_poly.pdbx_seq_one_letter_code
_entity_poly.pdbx_strand_id
1 'polypeptide(L)'
;MMVGSFAVMKDDLEKLTEMMDVMPKALLKAVGMDNLNMTKIEGFYGSKGYLIVILMGSIFAVYLSSSLLVKEEDDKTIEHLLSKPITRNEIYCAKYMAFVTIIAMLMAGGIYAFANAPVDGEIVTLLAVTLLAVTPLILHLTFGTICFAISTLFLKIRLVIVLSLDMFDRLIQVSMVKREVAFEFKMESGIVAQAFGELYNEFKAEL
;
A
#
# COMPACT_ATOMS: atom_id res chain seq x y z
N MET A 1 8.46 14.80 -3.36
CA MET A 1 7.13 15.45 -3.51
C MET A 1 6.35 15.45 -2.19
N MET A 2 6.13 14.31 -1.53
CA MET A 2 5.35 14.30 -0.27
C MET A 2 6.00 14.91 0.96
N VAL A 3 7.33 14.85 1.11
CA VAL A 3 8.00 15.57 2.21
C VAL A 3 7.87 17.09 2.03
N GLY A 4 7.87 17.57 0.77
CA GLY A 4 7.53 18.95 0.47
C GLY A 4 6.08 19.30 0.77
N SER A 5 5.14 18.39 0.50
CA SER A 5 3.72 18.56 0.89
C SER A 5 3.53 18.59 2.41
N PHE A 6 4.33 17.83 3.17
CA PHE A 6 4.30 17.88 4.63
C PHE A 6 4.67 19.26 5.16
N ALA A 7 5.75 19.88 4.65
CA ALA A 7 6.16 21.22 5.05
C ALA A 7 5.06 22.27 4.79
N VAL A 8 4.27 22.11 3.72
CA VAL A 8 3.14 22.99 3.38
C VAL A 8 1.91 22.72 4.26
N MET A 9 1.70 21.48 4.70
CA MET A 9 0.52 21.07 5.47
C MET A 9 0.71 21.09 6.98
N LYS A 10 1.93 21.34 7.47
CA LYS A 10 2.28 21.26 8.90
C LYS A 10 1.38 22.13 9.78
N ASP A 11 1.17 23.38 9.38
CA ASP A 11 0.33 24.34 10.13
C ASP A 11 -1.15 23.91 10.20
N ASP A 12 -1.65 23.25 9.15
CA ASP A 12 -3.02 22.71 9.12
C ASP A 12 -3.15 21.41 9.92
N LEU A 13 -2.08 20.60 9.98
CA LEU A 13 -2.01 19.37 10.77
C LEU A 13 -1.94 19.65 12.27
N GLU A 14 -1.27 20.72 12.68
CA GLU A 14 -1.24 21.18 14.08
C GLU A 14 -2.66 21.57 14.55
N LYS A 15 -3.39 22.36 13.77
CA LYS A 15 -4.79 22.73 14.07
C LYS A 15 -5.72 21.52 14.12
N LEU A 16 -5.54 20.54 13.23
CA LEU A 16 -6.31 19.30 13.26
C LEU A 16 -6.01 18.47 14.52
N THR A 17 -4.77 18.46 14.98
CA THR A 17 -4.37 17.73 16.20
C THR A 17 -5.00 18.36 17.44
N GLU A 18 -5.03 19.69 17.52
CA GLU A 18 -5.74 20.41 18.59
C GLU A 18 -7.25 20.10 18.61
N MET A 19 -7.89 20.01 17.43
CA MET A 19 -9.30 19.61 17.33
C MET A 19 -9.54 18.14 17.72
N MET A 20 -8.56 17.27 17.47
CA MET A 20 -8.62 15.85 17.85
C MET A 20 -8.46 15.65 19.36
N ASP A 21 -7.66 16.46 20.04
CA ASP A 21 -7.49 16.40 21.50
C ASP A 21 -8.77 16.74 22.27
N VAL A 22 -9.70 17.47 21.66
CA VAL A 22 -11.02 17.79 22.23
C VAL A 22 -12.02 16.63 22.05
N MET A 23 -11.75 15.66 21.18
CA MET A 23 -12.64 14.51 20.95
C MET A 23 -12.46 13.40 22.01
N PRO A 24 -13.54 12.70 22.42
CA PRO A 24 -13.45 11.59 23.34
C PRO A 24 -12.55 10.46 22.81
N LYS A 25 -11.67 9.91 23.66
CA LYS A 25 -10.73 8.84 23.28
C LYS A 25 -11.41 7.59 22.71
N ALA A 26 -12.65 7.30 23.13
CA ALA A 26 -13.45 6.21 22.58
C ALA A 26 -13.80 6.42 21.09
N LEU A 27 -14.11 7.65 20.69
CA LEU A 27 -14.37 8.03 19.30
C LEU A 27 -13.09 8.00 18.45
N LEU A 28 -11.97 8.50 18.98
CA LEU A 28 -10.67 8.44 18.30
C LEU A 28 -10.19 7.00 18.07
N LYS A 29 -10.45 6.11 19.03
CA LYS A 29 -10.14 4.68 18.93
C LYS A 29 -11.08 3.94 17.99
N ALA A 30 -12.35 4.34 17.94
CA ALA A 30 -13.30 3.84 16.97
C ALA A 30 -12.83 4.19 15.55
N VAL A 31 -12.53 5.46 15.26
CA VAL A 31 -12.07 5.95 13.93
C VAL A 31 -10.65 5.47 13.55
N GLY A 32 -9.92 4.83 14.48
CA GLY A 32 -8.58 4.31 14.22
C GLY A 32 -7.47 5.37 14.22
N MET A 33 -7.73 6.52 14.85
CA MET A 33 -6.83 7.67 14.96
C MET A 33 -6.12 7.77 16.32
N ASP A 34 -6.35 6.82 17.23
CA ASP A 34 -5.78 6.71 18.60
C ASP A 34 -4.25 6.93 18.67
N ASN A 35 -3.48 6.45 17.68
CA ASN A 35 -2.01 6.47 17.72
C ASN A 35 -1.32 7.30 16.61
N LEU A 36 -2.07 8.12 15.86
CA LEU A 36 -1.52 8.87 14.73
C LEU A 36 -1.15 10.29 15.14
N ASN A 37 0.07 10.49 15.61
CA ASN A 37 0.65 11.82 15.74
C ASN A 37 1.05 12.32 14.34
N MET A 38 0.11 12.97 13.64
CA MET A 38 0.30 13.47 12.26
C MET A 38 1.27 14.64 12.17
N THR A 39 1.62 15.26 13.29
CA THR A 39 2.60 16.35 13.38
C THR A 39 4.03 15.86 13.18
N LYS A 40 4.28 14.55 13.31
CA LYS A 40 5.56 13.92 12.97
C LYS A 40 5.58 13.45 11.53
N ILE A 41 6.74 13.58 10.86
CA ILE A 41 6.92 13.15 9.46
C ILE A 41 6.63 11.67 9.28
N GLU A 42 6.99 10.84 10.25
CA GLU A 42 6.69 9.40 10.25
C GLU A 42 5.18 9.11 10.25
N GLY A 43 4.41 9.85 11.06
CA GLY A 43 2.95 9.69 11.17
C GLY A 43 2.20 10.22 9.95
N PHE A 44 2.66 11.34 9.38
CA PHE A 44 2.13 11.85 8.11
C PHE A 44 2.41 10.91 6.94
N TYR A 45 3.64 10.41 6.84
CA TYR A 45 4.00 9.46 5.79
C TYR A 45 3.29 8.12 5.97
N GLY A 46 3.19 7.60 7.20
CA GLY A 46 2.49 6.34 7.49
C GLY A 46 0.98 6.38 7.21
N SER A 47 0.35 7.57 7.27
CA SER A 47 -1.08 7.72 7.04
C SER A 47 -1.45 7.96 5.58
N LYS A 48 -0.98 9.05 4.97
CA LYS A 48 -1.33 9.41 3.58
C LYS A 48 -0.30 8.94 2.59
N GLY A 49 0.98 9.05 2.95
CA GLY A 49 2.04 8.79 2.01
C GLY A 49 2.19 7.32 1.62
N TYR A 50 2.03 6.47 2.61
CA TYR A 50 2.15 5.04 2.48
C TYR A 50 1.08 4.45 1.55
N LEU A 51 -0.15 4.95 1.63
CA LEU A 51 -1.26 4.54 0.76
C LEU A 51 -0.98 4.86 -0.72
N ILE A 52 -0.47 6.05 -1.00
CA ILE A 52 -0.14 6.46 -2.38
C ILE A 52 0.96 5.58 -2.95
N VAL A 53 2.00 5.30 -2.17
CA VAL A 53 3.12 4.44 -2.59
C VAL A 53 2.66 3.02 -2.88
N ILE A 54 1.82 2.45 -2.01
CA ILE A 54 1.25 1.12 -2.23
C ILE A 54 0.36 1.09 -3.47
N LEU A 55 -0.59 2.03 -3.60
CA LEU A 55 -1.56 2.00 -4.69
C LEU A 55 -0.88 2.22 -6.04
N MET A 56 -0.11 3.29 -6.18
CA MET A 56 0.56 3.62 -7.44
C MET A 56 1.66 2.62 -7.77
N GLY A 57 2.43 2.18 -6.77
CA GLY A 57 3.48 1.18 -6.95
C GLY A 57 2.91 -0.18 -7.35
N SER A 58 1.78 -0.58 -6.80
CA SER A 58 1.11 -1.84 -7.17
C SER A 58 0.54 -1.78 -8.58
N ILE A 59 -0.11 -0.68 -8.98
CA ILE A 59 -0.59 -0.49 -10.36
C ILE A 59 0.58 -0.58 -11.34
N PHE A 60 1.70 0.07 -11.04
CA PHE A 60 2.89 -0.01 -11.86
C PHE A 60 3.45 -1.45 -11.94
N ALA A 61 3.52 -2.15 -10.80
CA ALA A 61 3.99 -3.53 -10.75
C ALA A 61 3.08 -4.49 -11.55
N VAL A 62 1.77 -4.34 -11.44
CA VAL A 62 0.77 -5.10 -12.20
C VAL A 62 0.89 -4.81 -13.69
N TYR A 63 0.98 -3.55 -14.09
CA TYR A 63 1.15 -3.15 -15.49
C TYR A 63 2.45 -3.70 -16.10
N LEU A 64 3.57 -3.56 -15.38
CA LEU A 64 4.87 -4.02 -15.84
C LEU A 64 4.91 -5.55 -15.98
N SER A 65 4.46 -6.28 -14.97
CA SER A 65 4.45 -7.75 -14.96
C SER A 65 3.51 -8.33 -16.02
N SER A 66 2.31 -7.76 -16.19
CA SER A 66 1.32 -8.23 -17.16
C SER A 66 1.74 -8.03 -18.62
N SER A 67 2.55 -7.02 -18.91
CA SER A 67 3.01 -6.71 -20.27
C SER A 67 4.34 -7.36 -20.66
N LEU A 68 5.19 -7.73 -19.68
CA LEU A 68 6.58 -8.14 -19.93
C LEU A 68 6.74 -9.37 -20.82
N LEU A 69 5.86 -10.35 -20.68
CA LEU A 69 5.90 -11.61 -21.44
C LEU A 69 5.02 -11.55 -22.70
N VAL A 70 3.74 -11.21 -22.52
CA VAL A 70 2.74 -11.19 -23.61
C VAL A 70 3.11 -10.21 -24.73
N LYS A 71 3.85 -9.15 -24.44
CA LYS A 71 4.30 -8.19 -25.47
C LYS A 71 5.16 -8.85 -26.54
N GLU A 72 6.00 -9.82 -26.16
CA GLU A 72 6.85 -10.54 -27.11
C GLU A 72 6.05 -11.48 -28.03
N GLU A 73 4.93 -11.99 -27.53
CA GLU A 73 4.02 -12.84 -28.29
C GLU A 73 3.11 -12.01 -29.21
N ASP A 74 2.59 -10.88 -28.71
CA ASP A 74 1.72 -9.96 -29.47
C ASP A 74 2.48 -9.26 -30.61
N ASP A 75 3.72 -8.82 -30.35
CA ASP A 75 4.61 -8.17 -31.35
C ASP A 75 5.31 -9.19 -32.27
N LYS A 76 5.09 -10.51 -32.06
CA LYS A 76 5.73 -11.63 -32.79
C LYS A 76 7.26 -11.63 -32.76
N THR A 77 7.86 -10.99 -31.77
CA THR A 77 9.33 -10.96 -31.59
C THR A 77 9.86 -12.25 -30.99
N ILE A 78 9.00 -13.10 -30.41
CA ILE A 78 9.39 -14.39 -29.84
C ILE A 78 10.00 -15.36 -30.87
N GLU A 79 9.57 -15.30 -32.13
CA GLU A 79 10.12 -16.14 -33.21
C GLU A 79 11.59 -15.80 -33.49
N HIS A 80 11.95 -14.52 -33.40
CA HIS A 80 13.33 -14.05 -33.53
C HIS A 80 14.19 -14.39 -32.31
N LEU A 81 13.62 -14.40 -31.11
CA LEU A 81 14.33 -14.84 -29.90
C LEU A 81 14.62 -16.34 -29.93
N LEU A 82 13.66 -17.14 -30.41
CA LEU A 82 13.79 -18.59 -30.51
C LEU A 82 14.63 -19.06 -31.71
N SER A 83 14.97 -18.17 -32.66
CA SER A 83 15.97 -18.49 -33.69
C SER A 83 17.39 -18.51 -33.13
N LYS A 84 17.61 -17.95 -31.94
CA LYS A 84 18.84 -18.10 -31.15
C LYS A 84 18.72 -19.36 -30.30
N PRO A 85 19.84 -19.99 -29.88
CA PRO A 85 19.82 -21.21 -29.06
C PRO A 85 19.43 -20.90 -27.60
N ILE A 86 18.27 -20.30 -27.38
CA ILE A 86 17.71 -19.88 -26.09
C ILE A 86 16.43 -20.67 -25.86
N THR A 87 16.26 -21.21 -24.65
CA THR A 87 15.06 -22.00 -24.31
C THR A 87 13.92 -21.11 -23.80
N ARG A 88 12.67 -21.57 -23.93
CA ARG A 88 11.50 -20.83 -23.43
C ARG A 88 11.55 -20.55 -21.93
N ASN A 89 12.06 -21.50 -21.15
CA ASN A 89 12.22 -21.35 -19.70
C ASN A 89 13.25 -20.28 -19.35
N GLU A 90 14.32 -20.16 -20.15
CA GLU A 90 15.33 -19.13 -19.96
C GLU A 90 14.77 -17.73 -20.21
N ILE A 91 13.95 -17.56 -21.26
CA ILE A 91 13.24 -16.30 -21.53
C ILE A 91 12.32 -15.96 -20.36
N TYR A 92 11.54 -16.92 -19.88
CA TYR A 92 10.62 -16.73 -18.75
C TYR A 92 11.36 -16.28 -17.48
N CYS A 93 12.40 -17.01 -17.08
CA CYS A 93 13.19 -16.70 -15.89
C CYS A 93 13.92 -15.36 -16.02
N ALA A 94 14.50 -15.05 -17.19
CA ALA A 94 15.18 -13.79 -17.43
C ALA A 94 14.21 -12.59 -17.32
N LYS A 95 13.01 -12.71 -17.90
CA LYS A 95 11.98 -11.66 -17.82
C LYS A 95 11.42 -11.49 -16.40
N TYR A 96 11.27 -12.58 -15.66
CA TYR A 96 10.87 -12.49 -14.26
C TYR A 96 11.94 -11.84 -13.39
N MET A 97 13.22 -12.17 -13.58
CA MET A 97 14.31 -11.48 -12.88
C MET A 97 14.39 -10.00 -13.26
N ALA A 98 14.15 -9.65 -14.53
CA ALA A 98 14.04 -8.27 -14.98
C ALA A 98 12.90 -7.52 -14.26
N PHE A 99 11.73 -8.15 -14.10
CA PHE A 99 10.63 -7.60 -13.30
C PHE A 99 11.06 -7.31 -11.86
N VAL A 100 11.62 -8.32 -11.17
CA VAL A 100 12.05 -8.19 -9.76
C VAL A 100 13.08 -7.08 -9.60
N THR A 101 14.07 -7.00 -10.50
CA THR A 101 15.10 -5.97 -10.45
C THR A 101 14.56 -4.57 -10.70
N ILE A 102 13.63 -4.38 -11.65
CA ILE A 102 12.99 -3.07 -11.89
C ILE A 102 12.21 -2.63 -10.65
N ILE A 103 11.45 -3.53 -10.01
CA ILE A 103 10.72 -3.20 -8.78
C ILE A 103 11.66 -2.88 -7.63
N ALA A 104 12.75 -3.64 -7.48
CA ALA A 104 13.77 -3.35 -6.46
C ALA A 104 14.43 -1.98 -6.68
N MET A 105 14.74 -1.62 -7.93
CA MET A 105 15.29 -0.29 -8.26
C MET A 105 14.31 0.84 -7.98
N LEU A 106 13.02 0.66 -8.31
CA LEU A 106 11.98 1.64 -7.99
C LEU A 106 11.91 1.89 -6.48
N MET A 107 11.92 0.82 -5.69
CA MET A 107 11.90 0.93 -4.23
C MET A 107 13.17 1.57 -3.67
N ALA A 108 14.34 1.19 -4.18
CA ALA A 108 15.62 1.80 -3.79
C ALA A 108 15.63 3.31 -4.07
N GLY A 109 15.12 3.73 -5.24
CA GLY A 109 14.96 5.14 -5.59
C GLY A 109 14.01 5.88 -4.65
N GLY A 110 12.89 5.26 -4.26
CA GLY A 110 11.96 5.81 -3.28
C GLY A 110 12.58 6.01 -1.89
N ILE A 111 13.34 5.02 -1.41
CA ILE A 111 14.06 5.10 -0.13
C ILE A 111 15.11 6.22 -0.19
N TYR A 112 15.89 6.27 -1.27
CA TYR A 112 16.89 7.33 -1.45
C TYR A 112 16.26 8.72 -1.47
N ALA A 113 15.14 8.90 -2.19
CA ALA A 113 14.42 10.16 -2.24
C ALA A 113 13.84 10.57 -0.88
N PHE A 114 13.39 9.60 -0.07
CA PHE A 114 12.92 9.86 1.29
C PHE A 114 14.07 10.22 2.24
N ALA A 115 15.20 9.51 2.16
CA ALA A 115 16.37 9.75 3.01
C ALA A 115 17.04 11.12 2.76
N ASN A 116 16.97 11.65 1.53
CA ASN A 116 17.54 12.94 1.15
C ASN A 116 16.52 14.09 1.16
N ALA A 117 15.30 13.85 1.65
CA ALA A 117 14.31 14.90 1.70
C ALA A 117 14.67 15.93 2.80
N PRO A 118 14.53 17.24 2.54
CA PRO A 118 14.76 18.26 3.55
C PRO A 118 13.68 18.14 4.62
N VAL A 119 14.10 17.66 5.79
CA VAL A 119 13.27 17.46 6.97
C VAL A 119 13.87 18.34 8.07
N ASP A 120 13.04 19.11 8.77
CA ASP A 120 13.43 20.03 9.86
C ASP A 120 14.01 19.28 11.07
N GLY A 121 15.21 18.71 10.93
CA GLY A 121 15.98 18.09 12.02
C GLY A 121 15.39 16.84 12.67
N GLU A 122 14.20 16.37 12.25
CA GLU A 122 13.60 15.16 12.79
C GLU A 122 14.34 13.91 12.28
N ILE A 123 14.89 13.14 13.24
CA ILE A 123 15.53 11.85 12.95
C ILE A 123 14.41 10.85 12.65
N VAL A 124 14.28 10.48 11.38
CA VAL A 124 13.47 9.33 11.02
C VAL A 124 14.15 8.07 11.57
N THR A 125 13.43 7.31 12.38
CA THR A 125 13.93 6.07 12.93
C THR A 125 14.23 5.06 11.81
N LEU A 126 15.41 4.44 11.86
CA LEU A 126 15.83 3.44 10.87
C LEU A 126 14.80 2.30 10.73
N LEU A 127 14.12 1.97 11.82
CA LEU A 127 13.05 0.97 11.86
C LEU A 127 11.83 1.39 11.03
N ALA A 128 11.38 2.65 11.14
CA ALA A 128 10.26 3.16 10.35
C ALA A 128 10.58 3.16 8.86
N VAL A 129 11.77 3.60 8.46
CA VAL A 129 12.22 3.57 7.05
C VAL A 129 12.23 2.13 6.51
N THR A 130 12.73 1.18 7.30
CA THR A 130 12.80 -0.23 6.89
C THR A 130 11.40 -0.83 6.74
N LEU A 131 10.49 -0.58 7.68
CA LEU A 131 9.11 -1.08 7.61
C LEU A 131 8.33 -0.46 6.43
N LEU A 132 8.53 0.83 6.18
CA LEU A 132 7.91 1.55 5.06
C LEU A 132 8.46 1.10 3.70
N ALA A 133 9.66 0.53 3.65
CA ALA A 133 10.27 0.03 2.41
C ALA A 133 9.94 -1.44 2.12
N VAL A 134 10.08 -2.31 3.12
CA VAL A 134 9.95 -3.77 2.95
C VAL A 134 8.51 -4.17 2.67
N THR A 135 7.55 -3.56 3.37
CA THR A 135 6.13 -3.92 3.24
C THR A 135 5.58 -3.69 1.82
N PRO A 136 5.72 -2.51 1.19
CA PRO A 136 5.27 -2.31 -0.19
C PRO A 136 6.09 -3.13 -1.19
N LEU A 137 7.37 -3.41 -0.93
CA LEU A 137 8.18 -4.27 -1.80
C LEU A 137 7.58 -5.68 -1.91
N ILE A 138 7.27 -6.30 -0.76
CA ILE A 138 6.64 -7.64 -0.73
C ILE A 138 5.30 -7.60 -1.47
N LEU A 139 4.51 -6.56 -1.21
CA LEU A 139 3.20 -6.39 -1.82
C LEU A 139 3.29 -6.28 -3.36
N HIS A 140 4.16 -5.42 -3.89
CA HIS A 140 4.37 -5.26 -5.33
C HIS A 140 4.82 -6.55 -5.99
N LEU A 141 5.71 -7.31 -5.33
CA LEU A 141 6.14 -8.61 -5.82
C LEU A 141 4.98 -9.61 -5.85
N THR A 142 4.17 -9.72 -4.80
CA THR A 142 3.04 -10.67 -4.79
C THR A 142 2.04 -10.40 -5.90
N PHE A 143 1.60 -9.14 -6.06
CA PHE A 143 0.66 -8.77 -7.12
C PHE A 143 1.27 -8.96 -8.50
N GLY A 144 2.52 -8.54 -8.68
CA GLY A 144 3.21 -8.69 -9.95
C GLY A 144 3.44 -10.15 -10.34
N THR A 145 3.78 -11.03 -9.41
CA THR A 145 3.97 -12.47 -9.71
C THR A 145 2.65 -13.13 -10.14
N ILE A 146 1.53 -12.80 -9.50
CA ILE A 146 0.22 -13.32 -9.89
C ILE A 146 -0.14 -12.85 -11.31
N CYS A 147 0.06 -11.56 -11.61
CA CYS A 147 -0.23 -11.01 -12.93
C CYS A 147 0.73 -11.52 -14.01
N PHE A 148 2.01 -11.73 -13.67
CA PHE A 148 2.99 -12.35 -14.55
C PHE A 148 2.56 -13.77 -14.93
N ALA A 149 2.07 -14.56 -13.97
CA ALA A 149 1.55 -15.90 -14.23
C ALA A 149 0.31 -15.85 -15.14
N ILE A 150 -0.63 -14.92 -14.91
CA ILE A 150 -1.81 -14.74 -15.78
C ILE A 150 -1.40 -14.37 -17.20
N SER A 151 -0.32 -13.59 -17.38
CA SER A 151 0.15 -13.19 -18.72
C SER A 151 0.56 -14.38 -19.59
N THR A 152 0.93 -15.52 -19.00
CA THR A 152 1.29 -16.75 -19.74
C THR A 152 0.11 -17.43 -20.45
N LEU A 153 -1.13 -17.09 -20.06
CA LEU A 153 -2.34 -17.77 -20.56
C LEU A 153 -2.94 -17.11 -21.81
N PHE A 154 -2.50 -15.90 -22.14
CA PHE A 154 -3.14 -15.06 -23.14
C PHE A 154 -2.10 -14.48 -24.10
N LEU A 155 -2.46 -14.38 -25.38
CA LEU A 155 -1.56 -13.93 -26.45
C LEU A 155 -1.68 -12.42 -26.77
N LYS A 156 -2.72 -11.73 -26.25
CA LYS A 156 -3.03 -10.33 -26.60
C LYS A 156 -2.74 -9.39 -25.44
N ILE A 157 -1.80 -8.47 -25.62
CA ILE A 157 -1.35 -7.55 -24.56
C ILE A 157 -2.48 -6.71 -23.95
N ARG A 158 -3.37 -6.16 -24.79
CA ARG A 158 -4.48 -5.30 -24.31
C ARG A 158 -5.44 -6.05 -23.41
N LEU A 159 -5.69 -7.32 -23.70
CA LEU A 159 -6.58 -8.16 -22.90
C LEU A 159 -5.96 -8.43 -21.52
N VAL A 160 -4.68 -8.81 -21.49
CA VAL A 160 -3.99 -9.13 -20.24
C VAL A 160 -3.91 -7.92 -19.32
N ILE A 161 -3.52 -6.76 -19.84
CA ILE A 161 -3.42 -5.54 -19.02
C ILE A 161 -4.76 -5.18 -18.41
N VAL A 162 -5.85 -5.23 -19.18
CA VAL A 162 -7.21 -4.92 -18.67
C VAL A 162 -7.63 -5.93 -17.61
N LEU A 163 -7.44 -7.23 -17.85
CA LEU A 163 -7.77 -8.28 -16.89
C LEU A 163 -6.96 -8.16 -15.59
N SER A 164 -5.65 -7.90 -15.68
CA SER A 164 -4.79 -7.76 -14.52
C SER A 164 -5.13 -6.54 -13.68
N LEU A 165 -5.42 -5.40 -14.30
CA LEU A 165 -5.83 -4.18 -13.60
C LEU A 165 -7.20 -4.32 -12.95
N ASP A 166 -8.16 -4.92 -13.65
CA ASP A 166 -9.50 -5.20 -13.11
C ASP A 166 -9.44 -6.17 -11.92
N MET A 167 -8.63 -7.22 -12.01
CA MET A 167 -8.44 -8.16 -10.91
C MET A 167 -7.80 -7.48 -9.68
N PHE A 168 -6.81 -6.60 -9.91
CA PHE A 168 -6.17 -5.83 -8.86
C PHE A 168 -7.16 -4.89 -8.16
N ASP A 169 -7.97 -4.15 -8.93
CA ASP A 169 -8.99 -3.24 -8.40
C ASP A 169 -10.03 -4.00 -7.55
N ARG A 170 -10.55 -5.12 -8.06
CA ARG A 170 -11.50 -5.96 -7.30
C ARG A 170 -10.91 -6.48 -5.99
N LEU A 171 -9.63 -6.90 -5.99
CA LEU A 171 -9.02 -7.41 -4.76
C LEU A 171 -8.90 -6.33 -3.68
N ILE A 172 -8.57 -5.10 -4.09
CA ILE A 172 -8.55 -3.95 -3.18
C ILE A 172 -9.95 -3.67 -2.64
N GLN A 173 -10.97 -3.62 -3.50
CA GLN A 173 -12.35 -3.38 -3.06
C GLN A 173 -12.81 -4.43 -2.03
N VAL A 174 -12.53 -5.72 -2.27
CA VAL A 174 -12.86 -6.79 -1.31
C VAL A 174 -12.13 -6.60 0.03
N SER A 175 -10.86 -6.21 0.01
CA SER A 175 -10.12 -5.92 1.23
C SER A 175 -10.67 -4.71 2.01
N MET A 176 -11.16 -3.70 1.30
CA MET A 176 -11.75 -2.49 1.89
C MET A 176 -13.10 -2.80 2.53
N VAL A 177 -13.98 -3.53 1.84
CA VAL A 177 -15.27 -3.96 2.37
C VAL A 177 -15.10 -4.80 3.64
N LYS A 178 -14.13 -5.74 3.67
CA LYS A 178 -13.83 -6.52 4.89
C LYS A 178 -13.40 -5.63 6.05
N ARG A 179 -12.67 -4.54 5.78
CA ARG A 179 -12.23 -3.60 6.81
C ARG A 179 -13.39 -2.78 7.37
N GLU A 180 -14.31 -2.36 6.51
CA GLU A 180 -15.51 -1.60 6.88
C GLU A 180 -16.46 -2.44 7.76
N VAL A 181 -16.74 -3.69 7.37
CA VAL A 181 -17.54 -4.63 8.17
C VAL A 181 -16.89 -4.93 9.52
N ALA A 182 -15.56 -5.11 9.55
CA ALA A 182 -14.84 -5.35 10.81
C ALA A 182 -14.84 -4.11 11.73
N PHE A 183 -14.87 -2.92 11.16
CA PHE A 183 -14.96 -1.65 11.89
C PHE A 183 -16.34 -1.47 12.53
N GLU A 184 -17.40 -1.73 11.78
CA GLU A 184 -18.79 -1.63 12.23
C GLU A 184 -19.07 -2.58 13.41
N PHE A 185 -18.59 -3.83 13.31
CA PHE A 185 -18.66 -4.82 14.39
C PHE A 185 -17.89 -4.38 15.65
N LYS A 186 -16.75 -3.70 15.48
CA LYS A 186 -15.94 -3.17 16.60
C LYS A 186 -16.57 -1.94 17.26
N MET A 187 -17.32 -1.14 16.51
CA MET A 187 -18.11 -0.02 17.03
C MET A 187 -19.30 -0.52 17.85
N GLU A 188 -20.09 -1.44 17.32
CA GLU A 188 -21.25 -1.99 18.03
C GLU A 188 -20.84 -2.66 19.35
N SER A 189 -19.80 -3.50 19.31
CA SER A 189 -19.29 -4.16 20.52
C SER A 189 -18.68 -3.19 21.54
N GLY A 190 -18.03 -2.11 21.08
CA GLY A 190 -17.48 -1.06 21.94
C GLY A 190 -18.56 -0.21 22.64
N ILE A 191 -19.62 0.16 21.91
CA ILE A 191 -20.76 0.91 22.46
C ILE A 191 -21.51 0.06 23.49
N VAL A 192 -21.75 -1.23 23.21
CA VAL A 192 -22.43 -2.14 24.14
C VAL A 192 -21.60 -2.36 25.41
N ALA A 193 -20.27 -2.49 25.30
CA ALA A 193 -19.39 -2.64 26.45
C ALA A 193 -19.35 -1.38 27.34
N GLN A 194 -19.44 -0.20 26.72
CA GLN A 194 -19.46 1.08 27.44
C GLN A 194 -20.81 1.31 28.15
N ALA A 195 -21.93 0.99 27.48
CA ALA A 195 -23.26 1.05 28.08
C ALA A 195 -23.42 0.08 29.27
N PHE A 196 -22.87 -1.13 29.19
CA PHE A 196 -22.85 -2.07 30.31
C PHE A 196 -21.96 -1.60 31.48
N GLY A 197 -20.85 -0.92 31.19
CA GLY A 197 -19.97 -0.35 32.21
C GLY A 197 -20.62 0.82 32.97
N GLU A 198 -21.38 1.67 32.28
CA GLU A 198 -22.15 2.75 32.88
C GLU A 198 -23.29 2.21 33.75
N LEU A 199 -24.05 1.22 33.25
CA LEU A 199 -25.13 0.58 34.00
C LEU A 199 -24.63 -0.13 35.28
N TYR A 200 -23.46 -0.78 35.22
CA TYR A 200 -22.83 -1.42 36.38
C TYR A 200 -22.38 -0.41 37.44
N ASN A 201 -21.90 0.76 37.03
CA ASN A 201 -21.49 1.82 37.94
C ASN A 201 -22.70 2.53 38.57
N GLU A 202 -23.81 2.70 37.85
CA GLU A 202 -25.09 3.16 38.43
C GLU A 202 -25.62 2.17 39.46
N PHE A 203 -25.63 0.87 39.16
CA PHE A 203 -26.08 -0.16 40.10
C PHE A 203 -25.24 -0.25 41.37
N LYS A 204 -23.95 0.10 41.28
CA LYS A 204 -23.03 0.13 42.42
C LYS A 204 -23.17 1.41 43.26
N ALA A 205 -23.77 2.47 42.74
CA ALA A 205 -24.01 3.72 43.45
C ALA A 205 -25.32 3.73 44.26
N GLU A 206 -26.26 2.83 43.94
CA GLU A 206 -27.53 2.65 44.68
C GLU A 206 -27.45 1.62 45.83
N LEU A 207 -26.30 0.94 46.00
CA LEU A 207 -26.01 0.00 47.10
C LEU A 207 -25.05 0.63 48.13
#